data_AF-A0A957KQY6-F1
#
_entry.id   AF-A0A957KQY6-F1
#
_cell.length_a   1.000
_cell.length_b   1.000
_cell.length_c   1.000
_cell.angle_alpha   90.00
_cell.angle_beta   90.00
_cell.angle_gamma   90.00
#
_symmetry.space_group_name_H-M   'P 1'
#
loop_
_entity.id
_entity.type
_entity.pdbx_description
1 polymer ?
#
loop_
_entity_poly.entity_id
_entity_poly.type
_entity_poly.pdbx_seq_one_letter_code
_entity_poly.pdbx_strand_id
1 'polypeptide(L)' 'LHGVGTEGATAYVTHQPCLTCAKMLINAGIRRVIYAGNYPDEHSRAFLDEANVELVRVAWPRPADTVFQPQQS' A
#
# COMPACT_ATOMS: atom_id res chain seq x y z
N LEU A 1 -1.22 24.85 12.30
CA LEU A 1 -1.42 23.81 11.26
C LEU A 1 -0.05 23.51 10.65
N HIS A 2 0.50 22.32 10.88
CA HIS A 2 1.80 21.93 10.31
C HIS A 2 1.55 21.14 9.03
N GLY A 3 1.77 21.77 7.87
CA GLY A 3 1.78 21.08 6.59
C GLY A 3 3.21 20.69 6.25
N VAL A 4 3.47 19.39 6.14
CA VAL A 4 4.73 18.88 5.58
C VAL A 4 4.42 18.41 4.17
N GLY A 5 5.16 18.91 3.19
CA GLY A 5 4.99 18.50 1.80
C GLY A 5 5.40 17.04 1.60
N THR A 6 4.55 16.27 0.92
CA THR A 6 4.78 14.85 0.58
C THR A 6 4.93 14.61 -0.92
N GLU A 7 5.02 15.68 -1.73
CA GLU A 7 5.25 15.56 -3.17
C GLU A 7 6.53 14.77 -3.45
N GLY A 8 6.43 13.77 -4.30
CA GLY A 8 7.54 12.88 -4.66
C GLY A 8 7.85 11.79 -3.62
N ALA A 9 7.15 11.75 -2.48
CA ALA A 9 7.50 10.82 -1.41
C ALA A 9 7.07 9.36 -1.71
N THR A 10 7.60 8.44 -0.92
CA THR A 10 7.27 7.01 -0.93
C THR A 10 6.49 6.65 0.33
N ALA A 11 5.31 6.03 0.17
CA ALA A 11 4.49 5.54 1.27
C ALA A 11 4.75 4.06 1.54
N TYR A 12 4.99 3.69 2.80
CA TYR A 12 5.10 2.30 3.24
C TYR A 12 3.86 1.96 4.07
N VAL A 13 3.13 0.94 3.67
CA VAL A 13 1.86 0.53 4.30
C VAL A 13 1.84 -0.99 4.48
N THR A 14 1.11 -1.49 5.46
CA THR A 14 1.08 -2.95 5.69
C THR A 14 0.17 -3.66 4.68
N HIS A 15 -0.96 -3.05 4.31
CA HIS A 15 -1.94 -3.61 3.37
C HIS A 15 -1.98 -2.78 2.09
N GLN A 16 -2.44 -3.38 0.99
CA GLN A 16 -2.66 -2.62 -0.24
C GLN A 16 -3.66 -1.48 0.03
N PRO A 17 -3.41 -0.24 -0.44
CA PRO A 17 -4.37 0.84 -0.31
C PRO A 17 -5.66 0.48 -1.07
N CYS A 18 -6.81 0.69 -0.44
CA CYS A 18 -8.10 0.65 -1.14
C CYS A 18 -8.23 1.86 -2.09
N LEU A 19 -9.27 1.89 -2.93
CA LEU A 19 -9.51 2.98 -3.88
C LEU A 19 -9.53 4.38 -3.24
N THR A 20 -10.11 4.52 -2.04
CA THR A 20 -10.13 5.82 -1.32
C THR A 20 -8.73 6.23 -0.87
N CYS A 21 -7.95 5.30 -0.32
CA CYS A 21 -6.56 5.57 0.06
C CYS A 21 -5.70 5.89 -1.17
N ALA A 22 -5.90 5.19 -2.29
CA ALA A 22 -5.20 5.47 -3.55
C ALA A 22 -5.43 6.92 -4.01
N LYS A 23 -6.69 7.38 -4.03
CA LYS A 23 -7.04 8.78 -4.35
C LYS A 23 -6.33 9.78 -3.43
N MET A 24 -6.30 9.51 -2.13
CA MET A 24 -5.63 10.38 -1.16
C MET A 24 -4.11 10.44 -1.38
N LEU A 25 -3.48 9.31 -1.68
CA LEU A 25 -2.04 9.22 -1.94
C LEU A 25 -1.65 9.98 -3.21
N ILE A 26 -2.43 9.83 -4.27
CA ILE A 26 -2.25 10.56 -5.54
C ILE A 26 -2.36 12.07 -5.30
N ASN A 27 -3.42 12.52 -4.61
CA ASN A 27 -3.61 13.94 -4.31
C ASN A 27 -2.54 14.52 -3.38
N ALA A 28 -1.89 13.69 -2.56
CA ALA A 28 -0.78 14.08 -1.70
C ALA A 28 0.58 14.12 -2.44
N GLY A 29 0.61 13.81 -3.74
CA GLY A 29 1.82 13.84 -4.55
C GLY A 29 2.74 12.62 -4.35
N ILE A 30 2.25 11.54 -3.72
CA ILE A 30 3.03 10.31 -3.51
C ILE A 30 3.29 9.65 -4.87
N ARG A 31 4.52 9.18 -5.09
CA ARG A 31 4.94 8.54 -6.36
C ARG A 31 5.19 7.05 -6.26
N ARG A 32 5.29 6.52 -5.04
CA ARG A 32 5.55 5.11 -4.79
C ARG A 32 4.86 4.62 -3.53
N VAL A 33 4.27 3.43 -3.59
CA VAL A 33 3.60 2.76 -2.47
C VAL A 33 4.17 1.35 -2.33
N ILE A 34 4.71 1.04 -1.16
CA ILE A 34 5.28 -0.27 -0.82
C ILE A 34 4.37 -0.96 0.20
N TYR A 35 3.95 -2.19 -0.09
CA TYR A 35 3.03 -2.95 0.77
C TYR A 35 3.40 -4.43 0.93
N ALA A 36 3.00 -5.05 2.04
CA ALA A 36 3.37 -6.43 2.37
C ALA A 36 2.20 -7.43 2.37
N GLY A 37 0.99 -7.00 2.70
CA GLY A 37 -0.18 -7.86 2.89
C GLY A 37 -0.83 -8.35 1.59
N ASN A 38 -1.68 -9.37 1.72
CA ASN A 38 -2.57 -9.81 0.65
C ASN A 38 -3.91 -9.08 0.76
N TYR A 39 -4.11 -8.08 -0.10
CA TYR A 39 -5.42 -7.53 -0.41
C TYR A 39 -5.36 -7.14 -1.89
N PRO A 40 -5.69 -8.03 -2.84
CA PRO A 40 -5.69 -7.69 -4.25
C PRO A 40 -7.00 -6.98 -4.60
N ASP A 41 -6.96 -5.66 -4.66
CA ASP A 41 -7.99 -4.81 -5.27
C ASP A 41 -7.47 -4.35 -6.64
N GLU A 42 -8.04 -4.91 -7.71
CA GLU A 42 -7.65 -4.59 -9.08
C GLU A 42 -8.00 -3.15 -9.46
N HIS A 43 -9.06 -2.59 -8.87
CA HIS A 43 -9.48 -1.23 -9.14
C HIS A 43 -8.53 -0.21 -8.53
N SER A 44 -8.05 -0.45 -7.30
CA SER A 44 -7.05 0.44 -6.68
C SER A 44 -5.72 0.41 -7.42
N ARG A 45 -5.31 -0.75 -7.94
CA ARG A 45 -4.10 -0.91 -8.76
C ARG A 45 -4.21 -0.14 -10.07
N ALA A 46 -5.29 -0.29 -10.82
CA ALA A 46 -5.50 0.41 -12.08
C ALA A 46 -5.46 1.94 -11.87
N PHE A 47 -6.10 2.41 -10.79
CA PHE A 47 -6.14 3.84 -10.48
C PHE A 47 -4.77 4.43 -10.12
N LEU A 48 -3.93 3.67 -9.41
CA LEU A 48 -2.56 4.07 -9.10
C LEU A 48 -1.67 4.07 -10.35
N ASP A 49 -1.86 3.08 -11.24
CA ASP A 49 -1.12 2.97 -12.50
C ASP A 49 -1.44 4.13 -13.45
N GLU A 50 -2.73 4.46 -13.63
CA GLU A 50 -3.18 5.62 -14.41
C GLU A 50 -2.58 6.94 -13.91
N ALA A 51 -2.31 7.04 -12.60
CA ALA A 51 -1.72 8.22 -11.97
C ALA A 51 -0.18 8.21 -11.94
N ASN A 52 0.49 7.23 -12.57
CA ASN A 52 1.94 7.02 -12.51
C ASN A 52 2.47 6.90 -11.06
N VAL A 53 1.74 6.21 -10.20
CA VAL A 53 2.17 5.86 -8.84
C VAL A 53 2.59 4.40 -8.80
N GLU A 54 3.87 4.16 -8.52
CA GLU A 54 4.42 2.81 -8.51
C GLU A 54 3.92 2.02 -7.30
N LEU A 55 3.30 0.85 -7.54
CA LEU A 55 2.78 -0.02 -6.49
C LEU A 55 3.62 -1.30 -6.37
N VAL A 56 4.44 -1.38 -5.32
CA VAL A 56 5.39 -2.49 -5.08
C VAL A 56 4.92 -3.37 -3.93
N ARG A 57 4.77 -4.67 -4.21
CA ARG A 57 4.54 -5.68 -3.17
C ARG A 57 5.88 -6.25 -2.70
N VAL A 58 6.14 -6.21 -1.40
CA VAL A 58 7.29 -6.86 -0.78
C VAL A 58 6.86 -8.09 0.01
N ALA A 59 7.65 -9.16 -0.07
CA ALA A 59 7.48 -10.32 0.81
C ALA A 59 8.09 -9.98 2.19
N TRP A 60 7.31 -9.30 3.04
CA TRP A 60 7.69 -9.10 4.43
C TRP A 60 7.09 -10.22 5.29
N PRO A 61 7.90 -11.08 5.92
CA PRO A 61 7.39 -12.05 6.88
C PRO A 61 6.89 -11.27 8.11
N ARG A 62 5.57 -11.15 8.29
CA ARG A 62 5.09 -10.65 9.58
C ARG A 62 5.37 -11.74 10.63
N PRO A 63 5.77 -11.37 11.85
CA PRO A 63 5.83 -12.30 12.97
C PRO A 63 4.50 -13.07 13.14
N ALA A 64 3.36 -12.43 12.91
CA ALA A 64 2.04 -13.08 12.95
C ALA A 64 1.83 -14.15 11.87
N ASP A 65 2.54 -14.08 10.74
CA ASP A 65 2.52 -15.11 9.69
C ASP A 65 3.53 -16.25 10.01
N THR A 66 4.40 -16.05 11.00
CA THR A 66 5.42 -17.01 11.48
C THR A 66 5.05 -17.65 12.83
N VAL A 67 4.12 -17.07 13.58
CA VAL A 67 3.51 -17.69 14.75
C VAL A 67 2.53 -18.76 14.24
N PHE A 68 3.01 -20.01 14.23
CA PHE A 68 2.26 -21.26 14.12
C PHE A 68 0.73 -21.05 14.00
N GLN A 69 0.19 -21.15 12.77
CA GLN A 69 -1.25 -21.33 12.59
C GLN A 69 -1.55 -22.75 13.07
N PRO A 70 -2.14 -22.97 14.27
CA PRO A 70 -2.56 -24.30 14.65
C PRO A 70 -3.51 -24.77 13.56
N GLN A 71 -3.16 -25.93 12.98
CA GLN A 71 -3.89 -26.54 11.88
C GLN A 71 -5.39 -26.50 12.17
N GLN A 72 -6.12 -26.00 11.18
CA GLN A 72 -7.57 -26.08 11.08
C GLN A 72 -8.03 -27.48 11.54
N SER A 73 -8.88 -27.51 12.58
CA SER A 73 -9.66 -28.67 13.03
C SER A 73 -11.13 -28.43 12.78
#